data_AF-A0A6C0IF87-F1
#
_entry.id   AF-A0A6C0IF87-F1
#
_cell.length_a   1.000
_cell.length_b   1.000
_cell.length_c   1.000
_cell.angle_alpha   90.00
_cell.angle_beta   90.00
_cell.angle_gamma   90.00
#
_symmetry.space_group_name_H-M   'P 1'
#
loop_
_entity.id
_entity.type
_entity.pdbx_description
1 polymer ?
#
loop_
_entity_poly.entity_id
_entity_poly.type
_entity_poly.pdbx_seq_one_letter_code
_entity_poly.pdbx_strand_id
1 'polypeptide(L)'
;MKKSREPFQSKSYKPKSINQINYVAALDNETNKIIIANGPAGTGKTLFACQKAIALYKSDSINKIIVTRPVVTVEEEIGFLPGNLVKKMDPWTKPLFDIFLEHFTKTEFDLLLNNNKIEICPLAFMRGRTFKNAFIIADEMQNSSPNQMKMLVTRLGENSRIVITGDLNQSDIKTENGLNDIINKINKFNLHNTSAKGINIIDFTTSDIERSEIVKTIIDIYDNKLEPKIKKNITNTTSSQNYTQNSINTTQTDSFNASKISNYIKDKLNNNSNDCALIPKHHISKNYNDIFFYEKEF
;
A
#
# COMPACT_ATOMS: atom_id res chain seq x y z
N MET A 1 5.52 18.39 -41.71
CA MET A 1 5.75 17.02 -41.20
C MET A 1 5.08 16.88 -39.84
N LYS A 2 4.05 16.03 -39.72
CA LYS A 2 3.43 15.71 -38.43
C LYS A 2 4.41 14.83 -37.64
N LYS A 3 4.92 15.31 -36.50
CA LYS A 3 5.63 14.45 -35.54
C LYS A 3 4.64 13.37 -35.09
N SER A 4 4.86 12.13 -35.52
CA SER A 4 4.18 10.97 -34.94
C SER A 4 4.52 10.93 -33.46
N ARG A 5 3.52 11.10 -32.60
CA ARG A 5 3.67 10.90 -31.16
C ARG A 5 4.04 9.44 -30.95
N GLU A 6 5.17 9.20 -30.29
CA GLU A 6 5.54 7.89 -29.74
C GLU A 6 4.33 7.30 -28.99
N PRO A 7 3.99 6.02 -29.20
CA PRO A 7 2.87 5.40 -28.49
C PRO A 7 3.14 5.45 -26.99
N PHE A 8 2.16 5.93 -26.23
CA PHE A 8 2.23 5.98 -24.77
C PHE A 8 2.43 4.55 -24.23
N GLN A 9 3.63 4.24 -23.75
CA GLN A 9 3.99 2.89 -23.29
C GLN A 9 3.36 2.63 -21.92
N SER A 10 2.26 1.88 -21.88
CA SER A 10 1.60 1.52 -20.63
C SER A 10 2.47 0.59 -19.78
N LYS A 11 2.68 0.94 -18.51
CA LYS A 11 3.39 0.08 -17.57
C LYS A 11 2.52 -1.12 -17.19
N SER A 12 3.00 -2.33 -17.46
CA SER A 12 2.31 -3.58 -17.11
C SER A 12 2.95 -4.19 -15.87
N TYR A 13 2.15 -4.45 -14.84
CA TYR A 13 2.62 -5.11 -13.62
C TYR A 13 2.26 -6.59 -13.72
N LYS A 14 3.18 -7.46 -13.31
CA LYS A 14 2.96 -8.91 -13.29
C LYS A 14 2.84 -9.40 -11.86
N PRO A 15 1.96 -10.38 -11.58
CA PRO A 15 1.93 -11.01 -10.28
C PRO A 15 3.24 -11.75 -10.02
N LYS A 16 3.73 -11.69 -8.79
CA LYS A 16 5.00 -12.27 -8.35
C LYS A 16 4.85 -13.32 -7.26
N SER A 17 3.73 -13.28 -6.52
CA SER A 17 3.38 -14.30 -5.52
C SER A 17 2.22 -15.18 -5.97
N ILE A 18 2.06 -16.34 -5.33
CA ILE A 18 0.95 -17.26 -5.63
C ILE A 18 -0.42 -16.61 -5.39
N ASN A 19 -0.59 -15.83 -4.34
CA ASN A 19 -1.85 -15.14 -4.05
C ASN A 19 -2.13 -14.01 -5.05
N GLN A 20 -1.08 -13.32 -5.53
CA GLN A 20 -1.24 -12.36 -6.63
C GLN A 20 -1.65 -13.05 -7.94
N ILE A 21 -1.09 -14.23 -8.25
CA ILE A 21 -1.50 -15.03 -9.42
C ILE A 21 -2.97 -15.43 -9.28
N ASN A 22 -3.37 -15.96 -8.12
CA ASN A 22 -4.75 -16.35 -7.85
C ASN A 22 -5.71 -15.16 -7.95
N TYR A 23 -5.29 -13.99 -7.47
CA TYR A 23 -6.06 -12.76 -7.56
C TYR A 23 -6.26 -12.29 -9.01
N VAL A 24 -5.18 -12.25 -9.81
CA VAL A 24 -5.26 -11.90 -11.23
C VAL A 24 -6.13 -12.91 -11.98
N ALA A 25 -6.00 -14.21 -11.71
CA ALA A 25 -6.86 -15.22 -12.30
C ALA A 25 -8.35 -15.02 -11.91
N ALA A 26 -8.62 -14.64 -10.66
CA ALA A 26 -9.97 -14.32 -10.22
C ALA A 26 -10.54 -13.07 -10.93
N LEU A 27 -9.71 -12.04 -11.15
CA LEU A 27 -10.03 -10.85 -11.92
C LEU A 27 -10.29 -11.16 -13.40
N ASP A 28 -9.58 -12.12 -13.98
CA ASP A 28 -9.76 -12.54 -15.38
C ASP A 28 -11.00 -13.41 -15.59
N ASN A 29 -11.45 -14.14 -14.57
CA ASN A 29 -12.66 -14.95 -14.67
C ASN A 29 -13.95 -14.10 -14.60
N GLU A 30 -14.64 -13.98 -15.73
CA GLU A 30 -15.87 -13.17 -15.90
C GLU A 30 -17.09 -13.67 -15.11
N THR A 31 -17.07 -14.93 -14.67
CA THR A 31 -18.10 -15.48 -13.78
C THR A 31 -18.03 -14.88 -12.37
N ASN A 32 -16.85 -14.37 -11.97
CA ASN A 32 -16.67 -13.67 -10.70
C ASN A 32 -17.22 -12.24 -10.82
N LYS A 33 -18.38 -12.01 -10.22
CA LYS A 33 -19.04 -10.70 -10.15
C LYS A 33 -18.57 -9.89 -8.94
N ILE A 34 -18.24 -10.56 -7.84
CA ILE A 34 -17.72 -9.94 -6.62
C ILE A 34 -16.39 -10.61 -6.28
N ILE A 35 -15.33 -9.81 -6.14
CA ILE A 35 -14.03 -10.30 -5.70
C ILE A 35 -13.63 -9.50 -4.46
N ILE A 36 -13.33 -10.18 -3.38
CA ILE A 36 -12.87 -9.58 -2.13
C ILE A 36 -11.39 -9.91 -2.00
N ALA A 37 -10.54 -8.89 -1.93
CA ALA A 37 -9.12 -9.01 -1.69
C ALA A 37 -8.79 -8.39 -0.33
N ASN A 38 -8.47 -9.24 0.63
CA ASN A 38 -8.09 -8.85 1.99
C ASN A 38 -6.59 -9.06 2.18
N GLY A 39 -5.90 -8.12 2.83
CA GLY A 39 -4.54 -8.33 3.33
C GLY A 39 -3.65 -7.09 3.25
N PRO A 40 -2.34 -7.21 3.52
CA PRO A 40 -1.47 -6.07 3.81
C PRO A 40 -1.34 -5.03 2.69
N ALA A 41 -0.95 -3.80 3.06
CA ALA A 41 -0.51 -2.80 2.09
C ALA A 41 0.73 -3.27 1.31
N GLY A 42 0.78 -2.96 0.01
CA GLY A 42 1.90 -3.37 -0.87
C GLY A 42 1.76 -4.75 -1.53
N THR A 43 0.62 -5.44 -1.37
CA THR A 43 0.34 -6.73 -2.04
C THR A 43 -0.28 -6.58 -3.45
N GLY A 44 -0.53 -5.34 -3.90
CA GLY A 44 -0.99 -5.05 -5.26
C GLY A 44 -2.50 -5.13 -5.49
N LYS A 45 -3.32 -5.28 -4.43
CA LYS A 45 -4.79 -5.41 -4.51
C LYS A 45 -5.44 -4.34 -5.42
N THR A 46 -5.30 -3.08 -5.05
CA THR A 46 -5.88 -1.95 -5.79
C THR A 46 -5.24 -1.80 -7.17
N LEU A 47 -3.93 -2.06 -7.28
CA LEU A 47 -3.18 -1.95 -8.52
C LEU A 47 -3.71 -2.90 -9.60
N PHE A 48 -3.77 -4.21 -9.31
CA PHE A 48 -4.25 -5.19 -10.28
C PHE A 48 -5.75 -5.01 -10.60
N ALA A 49 -6.57 -4.58 -9.63
CA ALA A 49 -7.96 -4.21 -9.88
C ALA A 49 -8.09 -3.06 -10.89
N CYS A 50 -7.31 -2.00 -10.71
CA CYS A 50 -7.25 -0.86 -11.63
C CYS A 50 -6.77 -1.31 -13.03
N GLN A 51 -5.72 -2.11 -13.11
CA GLN A 51 -5.22 -2.62 -14.40
C GLN A 51 -6.28 -3.43 -15.14
N LYS A 52 -7.02 -4.31 -14.43
CA LYS A 52 -8.11 -5.06 -15.05
C LYS A 52 -9.24 -4.14 -15.51
N ALA A 53 -9.64 -3.17 -14.70
CA ALA A 53 -10.68 -2.21 -15.06
C ALA A 53 -10.30 -1.42 -16.32
N ILE A 54 -9.05 -0.94 -16.40
CA ILE A 54 -8.52 -0.22 -17.56
C ILE A 54 -8.48 -1.12 -18.79
N ALA A 55 -8.04 -2.37 -18.65
CA ALA A 55 -8.02 -3.33 -19.75
C ALA A 55 -9.42 -3.57 -20.32
N LEU A 56 -10.41 -3.82 -19.45
CA LEU A 56 -11.81 -4.02 -19.84
C LEU A 56 -12.43 -2.77 -20.48
N TYR A 57 -12.06 -1.58 -19.99
CA TYR A 57 -12.54 -0.32 -20.56
C TYR A 57 -11.94 -0.08 -21.96
N LYS A 58 -10.63 -0.33 -22.13
CA LYS A 58 -9.96 -0.18 -23.43
C LYS A 58 -10.41 -1.21 -24.47
N SER A 59 -10.91 -2.37 -24.04
CA SER A 59 -11.50 -3.39 -24.91
C SER A 59 -13.01 -3.24 -25.12
N ASP A 60 -13.59 -2.09 -24.72
CA ASP A 60 -15.02 -1.79 -24.81
C ASP A 60 -15.94 -2.84 -24.12
N SER A 61 -15.40 -3.64 -23.20
CA SER A 61 -16.15 -4.67 -22.47
C SER A 61 -16.99 -4.06 -21.34
N ILE A 62 -16.60 -2.87 -20.87
CA ILE A 62 -17.33 -2.03 -19.92
C ILE A 62 -17.33 -0.59 -20.42
N ASN A 63 -18.32 0.19 -19.98
CA ASN A 63 -18.48 1.59 -20.37
C ASN A 63 -17.99 2.56 -19.29
N LYS A 64 -17.73 2.06 -18.07
CA LYS A 64 -17.44 2.89 -16.90
C LYS A 64 -16.55 2.19 -15.87
N ILE A 65 -15.59 2.92 -15.33
CA ILE A 65 -14.81 2.54 -14.16
C ILE A 65 -15.23 3.43 -12.99
N ILE A 66 -15.52 2.85 -11.84
CA ILE A 66 -15.84 3.59 -10.62
C ILE A 66 -14.86 3.17 -9.54
N VAL A 67 -14.19 4.12 -8.92
CA VAL A 67 -13.39 3.90 -7.72
C VAL A 67 -14.03 4.63 -6.57
N THR A 68 -14.27 3.91 -5.48
CA THR A 68 -14.93 4.44 -4.30
C THR A 68 -14.21 4.04 -3.03
N ARG A 69 -14.19 4.94 -2.04
CA ARG A 69 -13.57 4.71 -0.74
C ARG A 69 -14.47 5.24 0.39
N PRO A 70 -14.56 4.57 1.55
CA PRO A 70 -15.19 5.15 2.74
C PRO A 70 -14.45 6.42 3.17
N VAL A 71 -15.19 7.44 3.61
CA VAL A 71 -14.58 8.62 4.24
C VAL A 71 -14.29 8.27 5.69
N VAL A 72 -13.03 8.37 6.09
CA VAL A 72 -12.59 8.22 7.47
C VAL A 72 -12.33 9.60 8.03
N THR A 73 -12.93 9.90 9.18
CA THR A 73 -12.56 11.07 9.96
C THR A 73 -11.18 10.84 10.55
N VAL A 74 -10.17 11.56 10.06
CA VAL A 74 -8.84 11.61 10.67
C VAL A 74 -8.97 12.31 12.03
N GLU A 75 -8.28 11.82 13.07
CA GLU A 75 -8.34 12.38 14.44
C GLU A 75 -7.82 13.83 14.52
N GLU A 76 -7.04 14.29 13.53
CA GLU A 76 -6.76 15.71 13.35
C GLU A 76 -7.89 16.33 12.53
N GLU A 77 -8.59 17.32 13.09
CA GLU A 77 -9.44 18.22 12.32
C GLU A 77 -8.57 18.82 11.21
N ILE A 78 -8.62 18.22 10.02
CA ILE A 78 -8.13 18.84 8.81
C ILE A 78 -9.04 20.06 8.64
N GLY A 79 -8.58 21.20 9.17
CA GLY A 79 -9.24 22.48 9.03
C GLY A 79 -9.65 22.67 7.58
N PHE A 80 -10.81 23.28 7.38
CA PHE A 80 -11.43 23.52 6.08
C PHE A 80 -10.38 23.87 5.02
N LEU A 81 -10.04 22.94 4.13
CA LEU A 81 -9.33 23.29 2.90
C LEU A 81 -10.26 24.23 2.10
N PRO A 82 -9.93 25.50 1.84
CA PRO A 82 -10.76 26.37 1.03
C PRO A 82 -10.70 25.90 -0.43
N GLY A 83 -11.85 25.64 -1.07
CA GLY A 83 -11.92 25.22 -2.47
C GLY A 83 -13.11 24.31 -2.81
N ASN A 84 -13.31 24.06 -4.11
CA ASN A 84 -14.29 23.10 -4.65
C ASN A 84 -14.02 21.69 -4.07
N LEU A 85 -15.05 20.86 -3.88
CA LEU A 85 -14.99 19.51 -3.29
C LEU A 85 -13.81 18.71 -3.85
N VAL A 86 -13.56 18.81 -5.16
CA VAL A 86 -12.42 18.17 -5.85
C VAL A 86 -11.06 18.52 -5.24
N LYS A 87 -10.79 19.80 -4.92
CA LYS A 87 -9.51 20.24 -4.29
C LYS A 87 -9.35 19.76 -2.85
N LYS A 88 -10.44 19.47 -2.14
CA LYS A 88 -10.40 18.94 -0.77
C LYS A 88 -10.17 17.42 -0.75
N MET A 89 -10.48 16.75 -1.86
CA MET A 89 -10.37 15.30 -2.01
C MET A 89 -9.03 14.88 -2.63
N ASP A 90 -8.31 15.84 -3.20
CA ASP A 90 -7.05 15.67 -3.94
C ASP A 90 -6.00 14.79 -3.22
N PRO A 91 -5.73 14.92 -1.90
CA PRO A 91 -4.67 14.15 -1.26
C PRO A 91 -4.94 12.64 -1.21
N TRP A 92 -6.18 12.22 -0.95
CA TRP A 92 -6.51 10.81 -0.77
C TRP A 92 -6.81 10.08 -2.09
N THR A 93 -7.19 10.82 -3.14
CA THR A 93 -7.42 10.29 -4.49
C THR A 93 -6.15 10.20 -5.33
N LYS A 94 -5.09 10.94 -4.96
CA LYS A 94 -3.84 11.01 -5.73
C LYS A 94 -3.19 9.65 -6.04
N PRO A 95 -3.06 8.69 -5.09
CA PRO A 95 -2.50 7.38 -5.40
C PRO A 95 -3.29 6.62 -6.47
N LEU A 96 -4.61 6.80 -6.53
CA LEU A 96 -5.46 6.20 -7.55
C LEU A 96 -5.23 6.88 -8.91
N PHE A 97 -5.11 8.20 -8.92
CA PHE A 97 -4.85 8.97 -10.15
C PHE A 97 -3.52 8.55 -10.77
N ASP A 98 -2.49 8.37 -9.95
CA ASP A 98 -1.17 7.96 -10.42
C ASP A 98 -1.23 6.64 -11.20
N ILE A 99 -2.02 5.67 -10.72
CA ILE A 99 -2.23 4.40 -11.45
C ILE A 99 -2.87 4.64 -12.82
N PHE A 100 -3.95 5.44 -12.90
CA PHE A 100 -4.60 5.72 -14.19
C PHE A 100 -3.69 6.51 -15.15
N LEU A 101 -2.89 7.43 -14.63
CA LEU A 101 -1.94 8.24 -15.41
C LEU A 101 -0.74 7.43 -15.94
N GLU A 102 -0.50 6.21 -15.43
CA GLU A 102 0.43 5.25 -16.07
C GLU A 102 -0.16 4.58 -17.32
N HIS A 103 -1.46 4.73 -17.57
CA HIS A 103 -2.18 4.09 -18.68
C HIS A 103 -2.88 5.06 -19.65
N PHE A 104 -3.08 6.30 -19.24
CA PHE A 104 -3.69 7.37 -20.03
C PHE A 104 -2.82 8.62 -19.95
N THR A 105 -2.75 9.37 -21.04
CA THR A 105 -2.20 10.72 -20.97
C THR A 105 -3.06 11.59 -20.04
N LYS A 106 -2.48 12.64 -19.45
CA LYS A 106 -3.23 13.54 -18.56
C LYS A 106 -4.49 14.11 -19.23
N THR A 107 -4.38 14.54 -20.49
CA THR A 107 -5.51 15.05 -21.27
C THR A 107 -6.61 14.00 -21.47
N GLU A 108 -6.25 12.76 -21.81
CA GLU A 108 -7.23 11.67 -21.95
C GLU A 108 -7.90 11.37 -20.61
N PHE A 109 -7.13 11.27 -19.53
CA PHE A 109 -7.67 10.99 -18.21
C PHE A 109 -8.65 12.07 -17.75
N ASP A 110 -8.31 13.34 -17.94
CA ASP A 110 -9.19 14.47 -17.61
C ASP A 110 -10.49 14.44 -18.44
N LEU A 111 -10.41 14.07 -19.72
CA LEU A 111 -11.61 13.86 -20.57
C LEU A 111 -12.47 12.71 -20.05
N LEU A 112 -11.87 11.59 -19.62
CA LEU A 112 -12.58 10.45 -19.07
C LEU A 112 -13.28 10.79 -17.74
N LEU A 113 -12.65 11.59 -16.89
CA LEU A 113 -13.24 12.10 -15.67
C LEU A 113 -14.42 13.03 -15.96
N ASN A 114 -14.22 14.03 -16.84
CA ASN A 114 -15.26 15.01 -17.19
C ASN A 114 -16.50 14.34 -17.84
N ASN A 115 -16.28 13.29 -18.63
CA ASN A 115 -17.35 12.53 -19.26
C ASN A 115 -17.96 11.44 -18.35
N ASN A 116 -17.55 11.38 -17.08
CA ASN A 116 -17.97 10.35 -16.10
C ASN A 116 -17.73 8.91 -16.60
N LYS A 117 -16.71 8.70 -17.42
CA LYS A 117 -16.26 7.36 -17.86
C LYS A 117 -15.37 6.72 -16.79
N ILE A 118 -14.59 7.55 -16.10
CA ILE A 118 -13.94 7.19 -14.85
C ILE A 118 -14.54 8.08 -13.77
N GLU A 119 -15.02 7.50 -12.68
CA GLU A 119 -15.52 8.23 -11.51
C GLU A 119 -14.68 7.84 -10.29
N ILE A 120 -14.13 8.82 -9.58
CA ILE A 120 -13.41 8.60 -8.32
C ILE A 120 -14.11 9.44 -7.26
N CYS A 121 -14.82 8.79 -6.33
CA CYS A 121 -15.72 9.50 -5.42
C CYS A 121 -15.91 8.77 -4.07
N PRO A 122 -16.45 9.44 -3.04
CA PRO A 122 -16.76 8.80 -1.77
C PRO A 122 -17.84 7.71 -1.86
N LEU A 123 -17.77 6.75 -0.95
CA LEU A 123 -18.76 5.68 -0.82
C LEU A 123 -20.21 6.17 -0.66
N ALA A 124 -20.42 7.34 -0.05
CA ALA A 124 -21.74 7.95 0.09
C ALA A 124 -22.43 8.22 -1.25
N PHE A 125 -21.68 8.48 -2.32
CA PHE A 125 -22.20 8.78 -3.66
C PHE A 125 -22.75 7.54 -4.38
N MET A 126 -22.58 6.35 -3.79
CA MET A 126 -23.10 5.11 -4.35
C MET A 126 -24.59 4.90 -4.04
N ARG A 127 -25.13 5.63 -3.04
CA ARG A 127 -26.51 5.48 -2.58
C ARG A 127 -27.50 5.80 -3.70
N GLY A 128 -28.52 4.96 -3.86
CA GLY A 128 -29.62 5.18 -4.82
C GLY A 128 -29.24 4.96 -6.29
N ARG A 129 -28.02 4.52 -6.58
CA ARG A 129 -27.56 4.23 -7.95
C ARG A 129 -27.74 2.76 -8.29
N THR A 130 -27.70 2.42 -9.57
CA THR A 130 -27.50 1.05 -10.05
C THR A 130 -26.46 1.12 -11.16
N PHE A 131 -25.43 0.28 -11.07
CA PHE A 131 -24.30 0.33 -12.00
C PHE A 131 -24.44 -0.78 -13.03
N LYS A 132 -24.55 -0.40 -14.31
CA LYS A 132 -24.59 -1.32 -15.45
C LYS A 132 -23.39 -1.09 -16.34
N ASN A 133 -22.87 -2.15 -16.97
CA ASN A 133 -21.68 -2.10 -17.82
C ASN A 133 -20.49 -1.40 -17.13
N ALA A 134 -20.27 -1.69 -15.85
CA ALA A 134 -19.31 -0.97 -15.03
C ALA A 134 -18.39 -1.91 -14.23
N PHE A 135 -17.16 -1.46 -14.02
CA PHE A 135 -16.22 -2.09 -13.10
C PHE A 135 -16.00 -1.19 -11.89
N ILE A 136 -16.42 -1.66 -10.73
CA ILE A 136 -16.35 -0.91 -9.47
C ILE A 136 -15.16 -1.42 -8.64
N ILE A 137 -14.33 -0.51 -8.15
CA ILE A 137 -13.24 -0.76 -7.23
C ILE A 137 -13.61 -0.06 -5.93
N ALA A 138 -13.92 -0.85 -4.91
CA ALA A 138 -14.25 -0.38 -3.58
C ALA A 138 -13.01 -0.54 -2.70
N ASP A 139 -12.26 0.55 -2.54
CA ASP A 139 -10.96 0.54 -1.88
C ASP A 139 -11.07 0.85 -0.39
N GLU A 140 -10.15 0.28 0.38
CA GLU A 140 -9.98 0.51 1.82
C GLU A 140 -11.27 0.26 2.62
N MET A 141 -11.95 -0.83 2.24
CA MET A 141 -13.29 -1.14 2.71
C MET A 141 -13.33 -1.71 4.13
N GLN A 142 -12.17 -1.96 4.77
CA GLN A 142 -12.10 -2.18 6.22
C GLN A 142 -12.68 -0.98 7.00
N ASN A 143 -12.68 0.20 6.39
CA ASN A 143 -13.22 1.43 6.97
C ASN A 143 -14.71 1.67 6.66
N SER A 144 -15.38 0.71 6.03
CA SER A 144 -16.84 0.77 5.80
C SER A 144 -17.60 0.14 6.96
N SER A 145 -18.84 0.56 7.18
CA SER A 145 -19.77 -0.18 8.05
C SER A 145 -20.45 -1.34 7.30
N PRO A 146 -21.00 -2.35 7.99
CA PRO A 146 -21.79 -3.41 7.37
C PRO A 146 -22.93 -2.89 6.49
N ASN A 147 -23.59 -1.81 6.93
CA ASN A 147 -24.67 -1.17 6.17
C ASN A 147 -24.15 -0.53 4.88
N GLN A 148 -22.98 0.12 4.92
CA GLN A 148 -22.36 0.69 3.73
C GLN A 148 -21.89 -0.41 2.76
N MET A 149 -21.30 -1.49 3.26
CA MET A 149 -20.90 -2.64 2.47
C MET A 149 -22.12 -3.25 1.75
N LYS A 150 -23.20 -3.56 2.49
CA LYS A 150 -24.46 -4.05 1.94
C LYS A 150 -25.08 -3.08 0.93
N MET A 151 -25.06 -1.78 1.25
CA MET A 151 -25.54 -0.73 0.35
C MET A 151 -24.82 -0.79 -0.99
N LEU A 152 -23.48 -0.90 -0.99
CA LEU A 152 -22.65 -0.93 -2.18
C LEU A 152 -22.87 -2.19 -3.04
N VAL A 153 -22.74 -3.37 -2.43
CA VAL A 153 -22.81 -4.64 -3.19
C VAL A 153 -24.19 -4.85 -3.83
N THR A 154 -25.25 -4.29 -3.23
CA THR A 154 -26.61 -4.31 -3.80
C THR A 154 -26.83 -3.31 -4.95
N ARG A 155 -25.83 -2.50 -5.31
CA ARG A 155 -25.89 -1.60 -6.50
C ARG A 155 -25.39 -2.26 -7.78
N LEU A 156 -24.83 -3.46 -7.69
CA LEU A 156 -24.28 -4.17 -8.84
C LEU A 156 -25.40 -4.57 -9.81
N GLY A 157 -25.35 -4.04 -11.03
CA GLY A 157 -26.30 -4.35 -12.09
C GLY A 157 -25.70 -5.26 -13.18
N GLU A 158 -26.40 -5.33 -14.30
CA GLU A 158 -26.03 -6.17 -15.45
C GLU A 158 -24.65 -5.81 -16.01
N ASN A 159 -23.94 -6.83 -16.49
CA ASN A 159 -22.60 -6.74 -17.05
C ASN A 159 -21.64 -5.88 -16.20
N SER A 160 -21.77 -5.98 -14.88
CA SER A 160 -20.95 -5.22 -13.94
C SER A 160 -20.25 -6.15 -12.97
N ARG A 161 -19.08 -5.69 -12.49
CA ARG A 161 -18.24 -6.43 -11.54
C ARG A 161 -17.77 -5.46 -10.48
N ILE A 162 -17.61 -5.96 -9.26
CA ILE A 162 -17.06 -5.20 -8.14
C ILE A 162 -15.88 -5.93 -7.51
N VAL A 163 -14.81 -5.19 -7.27
CA VAL A 163 -13.65 -5.63 -6.52
C VAL A 163 -13.61 -4.82 -5.24
N ILE A 164 -13.61 -5.52 -4.11
CA ILE A 164 -13.56 -4.95 -2.76
C ILE A 164 -12.15 -5.21 -2.23
N THR A 165 -11.40 -4.15 -1.96
CA THR A 165 -10.03 -4.24 -1.41
C THR A 165 -10.00 -3.67 0.00
N GLY A 166 -9.16 -4.26 0.85
CA GLY A 166 -8.90 -3.72 2.19
C GLY A 166 -7.91 -4.56 2.98
N ASP A 167 -7.63 -4.11 4.20
CA ASP A 167 -6.77 -4.79 5.17
C ASP A 167 -7.45 -4.81 6.53
N LEU A 168 -7.91 -5.98 6.99
CA LEU A 168 -8.56 -6.12 8.29
C LEU A 168 -7.64 -5.72 9.47
N ASN A 169 -6.32 -5.73 9.29
CA ASN A 169 -5.37 -5.31 10.32
C ASN A 169 -5.15 -3.78 10.36
N GLN A 170 -5.67 -3.02 9.39
CA GLN A 170 -5.54 -1.56 9.29
C GLN A 170 -6.90 -0.86 9.31
N SER A 171 -7.78 -1.30 10.21
CA SER A 171 -9.09 -0.69 10.40
C SER A 171 -8.96 0.61 11.21
N ASP A 172 -9.33 1.74 10.62
CA ASP A 172 -9.35 3.04 11.29
C ASP A 172 -10.60 3.21 12.19
N ILE A 173 -11.63 2.40 11.96
CA ILE A 173 -12.87 2.41 12.76
C ILE A 173 -12.76 1.47 13.96
N LYS A 174 -13.16 1.97 15.13
CA LYS A 174 -13.12 1.23 16.41
C LYS A 174 -14.26 0.22 16.57
N THR A 175 -15.34 0.33 15.80
CA THR A 175 -16.51 -0.58 15.86
C THR A 175 -17.14 -0.80 14.48
N GLU A 176 -17.64 -2.04 14.26
CA GLU A 176 -18.37 -2.51 13.06
C GLU A 176 -17.63 -2.37 11.71
N ASN A 177 -16.74 -3.31 11.43
CA ASN A 177 -16.02 -3.42 10.16
C ASN A 177 -16.83 -4.18 9.08
N GLY A 178 -17.21 -3.47 8.03
CA GLY A 178 -18.02 -3.99 6.92
C GLY A 178 -17.31 -5.03 6.06
N LEU A 179 -15.98 -4.95 5.91
CA LEU A 179 -15.18 -5.97 5.24
C LEU A 179 -15.19 -7.29 6.03
N ASN A 180 -14.98 -7.22 7.34
CA ASN A 180 -15.02 -8.40 8.20
C ASN A 180 -16.43 -9.03 8.20
N ASP A 181 -17.47 -8.21 8.30
CA ASP A 181 -18.85 -8.69 8.31
C ASP A 181 -19.22 -9.44 7.02
N ILE A 182 -18.91 -8.90 5.84
CA ILE A 182 -19.23 -9.56 4.57
C ILE A 182 -18.46 -10.87 4.38
N ILE A 183 -17.16 -10.89 4.72
CA ILE A 183 -16.34 -12.12 4.67
C ILE A 183 -16.96 -13.21 5.56
N ASN A 184 -17.30 -12.86 6.81
CA ASN A 184 -17.91 -13.79 7.75
C ASN A 184 -19.27 -14.31 7.27
N LYS A 185 -20.11 -13.46 6.66
CA LYS A 185 -21.41 -13.89 6.11
C LYS A 185 -21.25 -14.82 4.91
N ILE A 186 -20.31 -14.54 4.01
CA ILE A 186 -20.02 -15.41 2.86
C ILE A 186 -19.52 -16.77 3.35
N ASN A 187 -18.58 -16.78 4.30
CA ASN A 187 -18.06 -18.03 4.88
C ASN A 187 -19.19 -18.85 5.53
N LYS A 188 -20.05 -18.22 6.33
CA LYS A 188 -21.23 -18.88 6.91
C LYS A 188 -22.18 -19.42 5.84
N PHE A 189 -22.44 -18.65 4.77
CA PHE A 189 -23.27 -19.11 3.66
C PHE A 189 -22.69 -20.36 2.99
N ASN A 190 -21.38 -20.36 2.74
CA ASN A 190 -20.66 -21.48 2.13
C ASN A 190 -20.62 -22.75 3.00
N LEU A 191 -20.78 -22.64 4.32
CA LEU A 191 -20.89 -23.81 5.21
C LEU A 191 -22.23 -24.56 5.05
N HIS A 192 -23.29 -23.85 4.65
CA HIS A 192 -24.65 -24.41 4.55
C HIS A 192 -25.13 -24.59 3.11
N ASN A 193 -24.36 -24.14 2.11
CA ASN A 193 -24.72 -24.16 0.69
C ASN A 193 -23.53 -24.60 -0.16
N THR A 194 -23.76 -25.06 -1.40
CA THR A 194 -22.71 -25.61 -2.28
C THR A 194 -21.63 -24.60 -2.68
N SER A 195 -21.91 -23.29 -2.65
CA SER A 195 -20.98 -22.14 -2.67
C SER A 195 -21.71 -20.88 -3.12
N ALA A 196 -21.23 -19.71 -2.69
CA ALA A 196 -21.65 -18.42 -3.21
C ALA A 196 -21.11 -18.22 -4.64
N LYS A 197 -21.80 -18.76 -5.64
CA LYS A 197 -21.42 -18.66 -7.05
C LYS A 197 -21.17 -17.21 -7.47
N GLY A 198 -20.03 -16.97 -8.12
CA GLY A 198 -19.64 -15.65 -8.61
C GLY A 198 -19.06 -14.70 -7.56
N ILE A 199 -18.83 -15.18 -6.33
CA ILE A 199 -18.12 -14.46 -5.27
C ILE A 199 -16.80 -15.19 -4.99
N ASN A 200 -15.68 -14.47 -4.98
CA ASN A 200 -14.37 -15.03 -4.65
C ASN A 200 -13.68 -14.19 -3.57
N ILE A 201 -13.03 -14.85 -2.61
CA ILE A 201 -12.28 -14.22 -1.52
C ILE A 201 -10.82 -14.62 -1.68
N ILE A 202 -9.93 -13.63 -1.75
CA ILE A 202 -8.48 -13.80 -1.81
C ILE A 202 -7.86 -13.14 -0.59
N ASP A 203 -7.22 -13.94 0.24
CA ASP A 203 -6.46 -13.49 1.40
C ASP A 203 -4.97 -13.42 1.05
N PHE A 204 -4.42 -12.22 1.13
CA PHE A 204 -3.00 -11.95 1.03
C PHE A 204 -2.37 -11.96 2.42
N THR A 205 -1.11 -12.37 2.46
CA THR A 205 -0.28 -12.37 3.67
C THR A 205 0.90 -11.42 3.51
N THR A 206 1.70 -11.27 4.55
CA THR A 206 2.91 -10.44 4.51
C THR A 206 3.96 -10.96 3.52
N SER A 207 3.96 -12.25 3.18
CA SER A 207 4.87 -12.80 2.16
C SER A 207 4.53 -12.35 0.74
N ASP A 208 3.32 -11.81 0.53
CA ASP A 208 2.87 -11.29 -0.76
C ASP A 208 3.26 -9.81 -0.98
N ILE A 209 3.92 -9.18 0.00
CA ILE A 209 4.32 -7.78 -0.07
C ILE A 209 5.51 -7.65 -1.02
N GLU A 210 5.26 -6.99 -2.15
CA GLU A 210 6.26 -6.74 -3.17
C GLU A 210 6.79 -5.31 -3.04
N ARG A 211 7.78 -5.15 -2.17
CA ARG A 211 8.52 -3.90 -1.97
C ARG A 211 9.99 -4.11 -2.28
N SER A 212 10.68 -3.03 -2.63
CA SER A 212 12.15 -3.07 -2.80
C SER A 212 12.81 -3.59 -1.53
N GLU A 213 13.94 -4.31 -1.66
CA GLU A 213 14.68 -4.88 -0.53
C GLU A 213 15.02 -3.85 0.56
N ILE A 214 15.30 -2.61 0.19
CA ILE A 214 15.53 -1.53 1.16
C ILE A 214 14.29 -1.23 2.00
N VAL A 215 13.10 -1.18 1.39
CA VAL A 215 11.85 -0.92 2.12
C VAL A 215 11.48 -2.11 3.01
N LYS A 216 11.72 -3.35 2.57
CA LYS A 216 11.58 -4.53 3.45
C LYS A 216 12.50 -4.43 4.66
N THR A 217 13.77 -4.08 4.43
CA THR A 217 14.76 -3.87 5.51
C THR A 217 14.29 -2.80 6.50
N ILE A 218 13.73 -1.69 6.03
CA ILE A 218 13.17 -0.65 6.89
C ILE A 218 11.97 -1.17 7.69
N ILE A 219 11.05 -1.92 7.08
CA ILE A 219 9.92 -2.53 7.79
C ILE A 219 10.41 -3.48 8.89
N ASP A 220 11.39 -4.33 8.60
CA ASP A 220 11.96 -5.26 9.58
C ASP A 220 12.58 -4.51 10.78
N ILE A 221 13.24 -3.37 10.52
CA ILE A 221 13.78 -2.49 11.57
C ILE A 221 12.65 -1.93 12.45
N TYR A 222 11.57 -1.40 11.87
CA TYR A 222 10.43 -0.84 12.63
C TYR A 222 9.63 -1.92 13.38
N ASP A 223 9.49 -3.11 12.79
CA ASP A 223 8.77 -4.25 13.38
C ASP A 223 9.59 -4.95 14.48
N ASN A 224 10.83 -4.51 14.76
CA ASN A 224 11.79 -5.17 15.66
C ASN A 224 12.00 -6.66 15.32
N LYS A 225 11.87 -7.04 14.05
CA LYS A 225 12.14 -8.40 13.57
C LYS A 225 13.64 -8.56 13.38
N LEU A 226 14.33 -8.86 14.49
CA LEU A 226 15.72 -9.28 14.47
C LEU A 226 15.80 -10.74 13.98
N GLU A 227 15.64 -11.00 12.70
CA GLU A 227 16.08 -12.28 12.15
C GLU A 227 17.59 -12.25 11.89
N PRO A 228 18.41 -13.06 12.59
CA PRO A 228 19.80 -13.21 12.22
C PRO A 228 19.85 -13.91 10.85
N LYS A 229 20.25 -13.18 9.81
CA LYS A 229 20.59 -13.79 8.52
C LYS A 229 21.75 -14.76 8.74
N ILE A 230 21.45 -16.05 8.90
CA ILE A 230 22.46 -17.12 8.92
C ILE A 230 23.11 -17.12 7.54
N LYS A 231 24.32 -16.58 7.45
CA LYS A 231 25.20 -16.80 6.30
C LYS A 231 25.47 -18.31 6.23
N LYS A 232 24.90 -19.00 5.24
CA LYS A 232 25.40 -20.32 4.83
C LYS A 232 26.82 -20.13 4.28
N ASN A 233 27.81 -20.16 5.16
CA ASN A 233 29.19 -20.38 4.74
C ASN A 233 29.29 -21.85 4.32
N ILE A 234 29.51 -22.05 3.03
CA ILE A 234 29.95 -23.31 2.45
C ILE A 234 31.31 -23.63 3.07
N THR A 235 31.36 -24.58 4.00
CA THR A 235 32.61 -25.15 4.49
C THR A 235 33.04 -26.26 3.55
N ASN A 236 34.02 -25.96 2.70
CA ASN A 236 34.87 -26.97 2.09
C ASN A 236 36.14 -27.12 2.95
N THR A 237 36.25 -28.33 3.53
CA THR A 237 37.45 -29.16 3.66
C THR A 237 38.67 -28.76 4.52
N THR A 238 38.84 -29.57 5.59
CA THR A 238 40.03 -30.31 6.08
C THR A 238 41.18 -29.66 6.87
N SER A 239 41.42 -30.28 8.05
CA SER A 239 42.71 -30.59 8.72
C SER A 239 43.51 -29.40 9.31
N SER A 240 44.04 -29.39 10.55
CA SER A 240 44.59 -30.45 11.41
C SER A 240 44.79 -29.96 12.87
N GLN A 241 44.58 -30.88 13.82
CA GLN A 241 45.35 -31.16 15.07
C GLN A 241 45.71 -30.09 16.14
N ASN A 242 45.12 -30.31 17.32
CA ASN A 242 45.69 -30.50 18.69
C ASN A 242 46.71 -29.52 19.29
N TYR A 243 46.41 -29.01 20.51
CA TYR A 243 47.20 -29.20 21.74
C TYR A 243 46.36 -28.87 23.01
N THR A 244 46.85 -29.38 24.13
CA THR A 244 46.18 -29.83 25.38
C THR A 244 46.02 -28.78 26.49
N GLN A 245 45.12 -29.13 27.43
CA GLN A 245 44.81 -28.65 28.79
C GLN A 245 45.79 -27.71 29.54
N ASN A 246 45.24 -26.74 30.28
CA ASN A 246 45.30 -26.73 31.76
C ASN A 246 44.44 -25.62 32.42
N SER A 247 43.94 -25.95 33.60
CA SER A 247 43.20 -25.14 34.58
C SER A 247 44.10 -24.13 35.32
N ILE A 248 43.51 -23.06 35.87
CA ILE A 248 43.72 -22.46 37.22
C ILE A 248 42.90 -21.16 37.36
N ASN A 249 42.22 -21.02 38.50
CA ASN A 249 41.52 -19.83 38.99
C ASN A 249 42.47 -18.66 39.26
N THR A 250 42.06 -17.40 39.04
CA THR A 250 42.13 -16.33 40.07
C THR A 250 41.44 -15.02 39.63
N THR A 251 40.94 -14.35 40.66
CA THR A 251 40.29 -13.03 40.79
C THR A 251 41.10 -11.81 40.34
N GLN A 252 40.35 -10.77 39.92
CA GLN A 252 40.58 -9.31 40.04
C GLN A 252 41.88 -8.69 39.49
N THR A 253 41.78 -7.75 38.54
CA THR A 253 41.97 -6.29 38.73
C THR A 253 42.11 -5.52 37.40
N ASP A 254 41.43 -4.39 37.38
CA ASP A 254 41.54 -3.13 36.64
C ASP A 254 42.58 -2.86 35.52
N SER A 255 42.08 -2.08 34.54
CA SER A 255 42.67 -0.86 33.94
C SER A 255 43.00 -0.86 32.43
N PHE A 256 42.15 -0.10 31.73
CA PHE A 256 42.42 0.90 30.67
C PHE A 256 43.42 0.64 29.53
N ASN A 257 42.93 0.78 28.29
CA ASN A 257 43.52 1.75 27.34
C ASN A 257 42.57 2.15 26.19
N ALA A 258 41.78 3.20 26.43
CA ALA A 258 40.88 3.86 25.48
C ALA A 258 41.60 4.95 24.66
N SER A 259 42.71 4.61 24.00
CA SER A 259 43.57 5.60 23.30
C SER A 259 43.90 5.27 21.84
N LYS A 260 43.25 4.29 21.21
CA LYS A 260 43.50 3.92 19.80
C LYS A 260 42.33 4.07 18.82
N ILE A 261 41.17 4.59 19.26
CA ILE A 261 40.00 4.78 18.38
C ILE A 261 39.83 6.26 17.97
N SER A 262 40.51 7.21 18.62
CA SER A 262 40.34 8.65 18.37
C SER A 262 41.00 9.19 17.09
N ASN A 263 41.82 8.38 16.39
CA ASN A 263 42.51 8.82 15.17
C ASN A 263 41.89 8.28 13.86
N TYR A 264 40.90 7.37 13.91
CA TYR A 264 40.28 6.84 12.68
C TYR A 264 39.05 7.63 12.23
N ILE A 265 38.45 8.44 13.12
CA ILE A 265 37.20 9.18 12.85
C ILE A 265 37.47 10.62 12.33
N LYS A 266 38.70 11.14 12.48
CA LYS A 266 39.04 12.52 12.09
C LYS A 266 39.29 12.74 10.59
N ASP A 267 39.52 11.69 9.79
CA ASP A 267 39.94 11.85 8.40
C ASP A 267 38.83 11.69 7.34
N LYS A 268 37.56 11.58 7.73
CA LYS A 268 36.46 11.35 6.76
C LYS A 268 35.27 12.31 6.80
N LEU A 269 35.38 13.44 7.51
CA LEU A 269 34.33 14.47 7.58
C LEU A 269 34.69 15.79 6.87
N ASN A 270 35.55 15.74 5.85
CA ASN A 270 35.70 16.83 4.89
C ASN A 270 35.32 16.32 3.49
N ASN A 271 34.03 16.43 3.14
CA ASN A 271 33.55 16.81 1.81
C ASN A 271 32.03 16.95 1.78
N ASN A 272 31.59 18.13 1.34
CA ASN A 272 30.22 18.63 1.24
C ASN A 272 29.28 17.73 0.42
N SER A 273 28.03 17.61 0.86
CA SER A 273 26.85 17.87 -0.01
C SER A 273 25.57 18.01 0.83
N ASN A 274 24.76 18.99 0.45
CA ASN A 274 23.50 19.37 1.06
C ASN A 274 22.46 18.24 1.01
N ASP A 275 21.86 17.91 2.15
CA ASP A 275 20.45 17.49 2.22
C ASP A 275 19.93 17.73 3.65
N CYS A 276 18.97 18.65 3.77
CA CYS A 276 18.36 18.99 5.05
C CYS A 276 17.26 17.98 5.40
N ALA A 277 17.46 17.21 6.47
CA ALA A 277 16.38 16.52 7.16
C ALA A 277 15.76 17.46 8.22
N LEU A 278 14.46 17.74 8.10
CA LEU A 278 13.69 18.46 9.12
C LEU A 278 13.44 17.52 10.31
N ILE A 279 13.91 17.91 11.50
CA ILE A 279 13.68 17.18 12.76
C ILE A 279 12.49 17.83 13.50
N PRO A 280 11.52 17.06 14.03
CA PRO A 280 10.45 17.59 14.87
C PRO A 280 10.97 18.28 16.13
N LYS A 281 10.40 19.44 16.50
CA LYS A 281 10.83 20.30 17.62
C LYS A 281 10.91 19.61 18.99
N HIS A 282 10.30 18.45 19.20
CA HIS A 282 10.35 17.72 20.48
C HIS A 282 11.58 16.80 20.62
N HIS A 283 12.39 16.64 19.57
CA HIS A 283 13.67 15.91 19.61
C HIS A 283 14.90 16.83 19.81
N ILE A 284 14.69 18.13 20.05
CA ILE A 284 15.76 19.08 20.34
C ILE A 284 15.99 19.10 21.85
N SER A 285 17.14 18.58 22.28
CA SER A 285 17.64 18.73 23.66
C SER A 285 17.63 20.20 24.08
N LYS A 286 17.15 20.49 25.30
CA LYS A 286 16.89 21.85 25.85
C LYS A 286 18.11 22.80 25.97
N ASN A 287 19.27 22.45 25.42
CA ASN A 287 20.50 23.24 25.51
C ASN A 287 21.01 23.79 24.17
N TYR A 288 20.14 24.02 23.18
CA TYR A 288 20.49 24.73 21.94
C TYR A 288 19.82 26.10 21.90
N ASN A 289 20.21 26.97 22.83
CA ASN A 289 20.08 28.41 22.68
C ASN A 289 21.48 28.97 22.55
N ASP A 290 21.93 29.08 21.30
CA ASP A 290 22.76 30.16 20.79
C ASP A 290 23.04 29.87 19.32
N ILE A 291 23.09 30.92 18.50
CA ILE A 291 23.55 30.94 17.10
C ILE A 291 22.43 30.84 16.02
N PHE A 292 21.64 31.91 15.85
CA PHE A 292 21.75 32.87 14.71
C PHE A 292 20.51 33.77 14.66
N PHE A 293 20.69 35.02 15.10
CA PHE A 293 19.88 36.16 14.71
C PHE A 293 20.23 36.56 13.27
N TYR A 294 19.22 36.84 12.44
CA TYR A 294 19.15 38.09 11.67
C TYR A 294 17.72 38.26 11.12
N GLU A 295 16.96 39.12 11.78
CA GLU A 295 15.84 39.83 11.19
C GLU A 295 16.35 40.76 10.09
N LYS A 296 15.55 40.95 9.02
CA LYS A 296 15.32 42.28 8.47
C LYS A 296 13.98 42.35 7.75
N GLU A 297 13.22 43.34 8.20
CA GLU A 297 11.92 43.81 7.77
C GLU A 297 11.91 44.31 6.31
N PHE A 298 10.88 43.98 5.55
CA PHE A 298 9.83 44.85 4.95
C PHE A 298 9.06 44.07 3.87
#